data_AF-A0AA37P071-F1
#
_entry.id   AF-A0AA37P071-F1
#
_cell.length_a   1.000
_cell.length_b   1.000
_cell.length_c   1.000
_cell.angle_alpha   90.00
_cell.angle_beta   90.00
_cell.angle_gamma   90.00
#
_symmetry.space_group_name_H-M   'P 1'
#
loop_
_entity.id
_entity.type
_entity.pdbx_description
1 polymer ?
#
loop_
_entity_poly.entity_id
_entity_poly.type
_entity_poly.pdbx_seq_one_letter_code
_entity_poly.pdbx_strand_id
1 'polypeptide(L)'
;MLDARSYPLLVGLLVLVCLAQPTYAFGAGNIASISKVEGQNWRHGDIEDALLTLAMARAMNGKKFSKMMVSRVYFGNWLRDYSQAIDVGTVKSVSAEAIRLLLCVLGFLTFGYGSKEFEVTADRLGCYRPEDHIDNPKNYADNEDARRYDSRLRGPVDENVELGIDRETGMKNYIANEQAGIMTSAAHVRSLFSRCIELARGYSRNKNQADLYEAMRLMGTGLHCLEGTSET
;
A
#
# COMPACT_ATOMS: atom_id res chain seq x y z
N MET A 1 31.00 33.32 -24.38
CA MET A 1 30.42 34.58 -23.88
C MET A 1 28.95 34.31 -23.63
N LEU A 2 28.48 34.38 -22.38
CA LEU A 2 27.06 34.18 -22.04
C LEU A 2 26.27 35.40 -22.57
N ASP A 3 25.20 35.14 -23.31
CA ASP A 3 24.34 36.16 -23.91
C ASP A 3 23.62 36.97 -22.80
N ALA A 4 23.45 38.28 -23.01
CA ALA A 4 22.87 39.21 -22.04
C ALA A 4 21.42 38.83 -21.64
N ARG A 5 20.74 38.01 -22.45
CA ARG A 5 19.41 37.45 -22.18
C ARG A 5 19.40 36.26 -21.20
N SER A 6 20.54 35.64 -20.95
CA SER A 6 20.62 34.45 -20.07
C SER A 6 20.71 34.81 -18.58
N TYR A 7 21.14 36.04 -18.26
CA TYR A 7 21.27 36.54 -16.88
C TYR A 7 19.95 36.60 -16.09
N PRO A 8 18.83 37.14 -16.61
CA PRO A 8 17.58 37.14 -15.86
C PRO A 8 17.05 35.72 -15.59
N LEU A 9 17.33 34.77 -16.49
CA LEU A 9 16.93 33.37 -16.36
C LEU A 9 17.80 32.66 -15.29
N LEU A 10 19.11 32.93 -15.27
CA LEU A 10 20.03 32.43 -14.25
C LEU A 10 19.74 33.01 -12.87
N VAL A 11 19.42 34.31 -12.80
CA VAL A 11 18.99 34.97 -11.56
C VAL A 11 17.66 34.40 -11.08
N GLY A 12 16.70 34.17 -11.99
CA GLY A 12 15.43 33.52 -11.65
C GLY A 12 15.62 32.09 -11.11
N LEU A 13 16.53 31.30 -11.70
CA LEU A 13 16.84 29.95 -11.23
C LEU A 13 17.52 29.97 -9.86
N LEU A 14 18.46 30.89 -9.63
CA LEU A 14 19.11 31.09 -8.34
C LEU A 14 18.11 31.50 -7.26
N VAL A 15 17.19 32.41 -7.59
CA VAL A 15 16.10 32.80 -6.67
C VAL A 15 15.20 31.61 -6.37
N LEU A 16 14.83 30.78 -7.36
CA LEU A 16 14.06 29.54 -7.15
C LEU A 16 14.76 28.54 -6.22
N VAL A 17 16.07 28.35 -6.38
CA VAL A 17 16.89 27.46 -5.54
C VAL A 17 17.02 28.02 -4.12
N CYS A 18 17.17 29.35 -3.98
CA CYS A 18 17.23 30.02 -2.67
C CYS A 18 15.85 30.08 -1.97
N LEU A 19 14.75 30.03 -2.73
CA LEU A 19 13.39 29.93 -2.21
C LEU A 19 12.95 28.48 -1.96
N ALA A 20 13.74 27.50 -2.40
CA ALA A 20 13.53 26.10 -2.05
C ALA A 20 13.80 25.92 -0.55
N GLN A 21 12.73 25.96 0.24
CA GLN A 21 12.75 25.50 1.62
C GLN A 21 13.07 23.99 1.63
N PRO A 22 13.66 23.45 2.71
CA PRO A 22 13.74 22.00 2.89
C PRO A 22 12.32 21.44 2.80
N THR A 23 12.02 20.75 1.71
CA THR A 23 10.78 19.98 1.59
C THR A 23 11.05 18.63 2.24
N TYR A 24 10.24 18.28 3.23
CA TYR A 24 10.20 16.93 3.77
C TYR A 24 9.58 16.05 2.69
N ALA A 25 10.39 15.61 1.72
CA ALA A 25 9.93 14.66 0.73
C ALA A 25 9.68 13.32 1.44
N PHE A 26 8.41 12.92 1.46
CA PHE A 26 7.98 11.57 1.80
C PHE A 26 8.69 10.59 0.87
N GLY A 27 9.22 9.50 1.43
CA GLY A 27 9.88 8.45 0.68
C GLY A 27 9.61 7.10 1.33
N ALA A 28 9.48 6.06 0.50
CA ALA A 28 9.24 4.69 0.97
C ALA A 28 10.43 4.14 1.78
N GLY A 29 10.12 3.21 2.71
CA GLY A 29 11.09 2.55 3.60
C GLY A 29 11.26 3.21 4.97
N ASN A 30 12.30 2.83 5.71
CA ASN A 30 12.62 3.41 7.02
C ASN A 30 13.81 4.37 6.90
N ILE A 31 13.93 5.32 7.82
CA ILE A 31 15.21 6.02 8.00
C ILE A 31 16.20 5.02 8.60
N ALA A 32 17.39 4.92 7.99
CA ALA A 32 18.43 4.05 8.52
C ALA A 32 18.77 4.43 9.97
N SER A 33 18.88 3.44 10.86
CA SER A 33 19.05 3.64 12.32
C SER A 33 20.40 4.26 12.76
N ILE A 34 21.18 4.73 11.80
CA ILE A 34 22.46 5.41 11.97
C ILE A 34 22.37 6.88 11.53
N SER A 35 21.20 7.30 11.04
CA SER A 35 20.96 8.65 10.53
C SER A 35 20.67 9.61 11.67
N LYS A 36 21.29 10.80 11.62
CA LYS A 36 21.05 11.88 12.61
C LYS A 36 19.59 12.39 12.64
N VAL A 37 18.76 11.99 11.68
CA VAL A 37 17.35 12.38 11.56
C VAL A 37 16.36 11.26 11.92
N GLU A 38 16.85 10.10 12.40
CA GLU A 38 15.98 9.05 12.94
C GLU A 38 15.15 9.59 14.13
N GLY A 39 13.82 9.46 14.07
CA GLY A 39 12.89 9.94 15.09
C GLY A 39 12.59 11.45 15.06
N GLN A 40 13.21 12.20 14.14
CA GLN A 40 12.83 13.60 13.84
C GLN A 40 12.09 13.70 12.50
N ASN A 41 12.57 12.95 11.51
CA ASN A 41 11.91 12.76 10.24
C ASN A 41 11.32 11.35 10.19
N TRP A 42 10.23 11.19 9.44
CA TRP A 42 9.50 9.94 9.34
C TRP A 42 9.35 9.58 7.87
N ARG A 43 9.80 8.38 7.50
CA ARG A 43 9.41 7.73 6.25
C ARG A 43 8.25 6.78 6.52
N HIS A 44 7.67 6.23 5.46
CA HIS A 44 6.49 5.38 5.51
C HIS A 44 6.57 4.28 6.58
N GLY A 45 7.65 3.50 6.57
CA GLY A 45 7.81 2.41 7.51
C GLY A 45 8.14 2.85 8.94
N ASP A 46 8.60 4.11 9.15
CA ASP A 46 8.79 4.68 10.49
C ASP A 46 7.43 5.05 11.12
N ILE A 47 6.47 5.53 10.31
CA ILE A 47 5.10 5.82 10.75
C ILE A 47 4.35 4.52 11.04
N GLU A 48 4.50 3.51 10.18
CA GLU A 48 3.98 2.17 10.41
C GLU A 48 4.52 1.58 11.73
N ASP A 49 5.84 1.68 11.96
CA ASP A 49 6.47 1.23 13.21
C ASP A 49 5.93 1.97 14.44
N ALA A 50 5.71 3.29 14.35
CA ALA A 50 5.18 4.09 15.45
C ALA A 50 3.69 3.82 15.73
N LEU A 51 2.85 3.74 14.70
CA LEU A 51 1.42 3.47 14.84
C LEU A 51 1.17 2.04 15.32
N LEU A 52 1.89 1.05 14.78
CA LEU A 52 1.89 -0.31 15.30
C LEU A 52 2.35 -0.33 16.76
N THR A 53 3.46 0.34 17.08
CA THR A 53 3.97 0.38 18.46
C THR A 53 2.97 1.03 19.42
N LEU A 54 2.33 2.15 19.05
CA LEU A 54 1.40 2.89 19.92
C LEU A 54 0.05 2.19 20.07
N ALA A 55 -0.55 1.73 18.97
CA ALA A 55 -1.80 0.98 19.01
C ALA A 55 -1.63 -0.35 19.77
N MET A 56 -0.45 -0.99 19.66
CA MET A 56 -0.20 -2.30 20.27
C MET A 56 0.34 -2.23 21.69
N ALA A 57 1.06 -1.18 22.09
CA ALA A 57 1.41 -0.94 23.48
C ALA A 57 0.16 -0.87 24.37
N ARG A 58 -0.93 -0.31 23.83
CA ARG A 58 -2.24 -0.22 24.50
C ARG A 58 -3.03 -1.54 24.43
N ALA A 59 -2.92 -2.31 23.35
CA ALA A 59 -3.67 -3.56 23.16
C ALA A 59 -3.01 -4.82 23.77
N MET A 60 -1.68 -4.82 23.97
CA MET A 60 -0.90 -6.01 24.39
C MET A 60 -0.26 -5.90 25.77
N ASN A 61 -0.79 -5.05 26.65
CA ASN A 61 -0.32 -4.92 28.04
C ASN A 61 1.19 -4.60 28.12
N GLY A 62 1.70 -3.74 27.22
CA GLY A 62 3.10 -3.30 27.20
C GLY A 62 4.12 -4.22 26.49
N LYS A 63 3.69 -5.32 25.84
CA LYS A 63 4.60 -6.15 25.02
C LYS A 63 4.76 -5.57 23.60
N LYS A 64 6.01 -5.28 23.22
CA LYS A 64 6.36 -4.81 21.85
C LYS A 64 6.29 -5.96 20.84
N PHE A 65 5.93 -5.65 19.60
CA PHE A 65 6.14 -6.56 18.47
C PHE A 65 7.63 -6.86 18.31
N SER A 66 7.97 -8.11 17.97
CA SER A 66 9.35 -8.43 17.59
C SER A 66 9.65 -7.86 16.20
N LYS A 67 10.93 -7.63 15.88
CA LYS A 67 11.35 -7.21 14.52
C LYS A 67 10.77 -8.12 13.42
N MET A 68 10.68 -9.42 13.71
CA MET A 68 10.10 -10.38 12.78
C MET A 68 8.59 -10.21 12.61
N MET A 69 7.85 -9.84 13.68
CA MET A 69 6.42 -9.56 13.57
C MET A 69 6.16 -8.30 12.76
N VAL A 70 6.93 -7.23 13.01
CA VAL A 70 6.92 -6.00 12.19
C VAL A 70 7.17 -6.34 10.73
N SER A 71 8.22 -7.10 10.44
CA SER A 71 8.58 -7.49 9.08
C SER A 71 7.47 -8.26 8.35
N ARG A 72 6.66 -9.07 9.05
CA ARG A 72 5.50 -9.76 8.46
C ARG A 72 4.33 -8.83 8.16
N VAL A 73 4.12 -7.80 8.99
CA VAL A 73 3.14 -6.75 8.69
C VAL A 73 3.62 -5.96 7.48
N TYR A 74 4.86 -5.47 7.51
CA TYR A 74 5.46 -4.75 6.39
C TYR A 74 5.46 -5.56 5.09
N PHE A 75 5.65 -6.89 5.14
CA PHE A 75 5.51 -7.74 3.95
C PHE A 75 4.12 -7.64 3.31
N GLY A 76 3.06 -7.56 4.12
CA GLY A 76 1.70 -7.34 3.64
C GLY A 76 1.50 -5.99 2.96
N ASN A 77 2.12 -4.94 3.49
CA ASN A 77 2.13 -3.59 2.93
C ASN A 77 2.92 -3.56 1.61
N TRP A 78 4.15 -4.05 1.63
CA TRP A 78 5.05 -4.20 0.49
C TRP A 78 4.39 -4.95 -0.68
N LEU A 79 3.62 -6.02 -0.41
CA LEU A 79 2.90 -6.73 -1.47
C LEU A 79 1.87 -5.84 -2.18
N ARG A 80 1.24 -4.87 -1.50
CA ARG A 80 0.30 -3.91 -2.10
C ARG A 80 1.02 -2.91 -2.98
N ASP A 81 2.12 -2.33 -2.51
CA ASP A 81 2.98 -1.45 -3.32
C ASP A 81 3.35 -2.10 -4.65
N TYR A 82 3.84 -3.34 -4.60
CA TYR A 82 4.29 -4.04 -5.81
C TYR A 82 3.17 -4.70 -6.62
N SER A 83 1.96 -4.82 -6.07
CA SER A 83 0.82 -5.31 -6.85
C SER A 83 0.43 -4.37 -7.98
N GLN A 84 0.80 -3.08 -7.89
CA GLN A 84 0.69 -2.11 -8.99
C GLN A 84 1.44 -2.55 -10.25
N ALA A 85 2.51 -3.35 -10.10
CA ALA A 85 3.21 -3.90 -11.25
C ALA A 85 2.37 -4.95 -12.00
N ILE A 86 1.40 -5.58 -11.34
CA ILE A 86 0.42 -6.50 -11.93
C ILE A 86 -0.85 -5.70 -12.27
N ASP A 87 -0.70 -4.74 -13.18
CA ASP A 87 -1.79 -3.92 -13.74
C ASP A 87 -1.76 -3.95 -15.27
N VAL A 88 -2.84 -3.49 -15.90
CA VAL A 88 -3.06 -3.47 -17.35
C VAL A 88 -1.87 -2.90 -18.12
N GLY A 89 -1.25 -1.83 -17.62
CA GLY A 89 -0.08 -1.21 -18.26
C GLY A 89 1.10 -2.17 -18.45
N THR A 90 1.28 -3.12 -17.53
CA THR A 90 2.38 -4.08 -17.55
C THR A 90 1.95 -5.42 -18.14
N VAL A 91 0.79 -5.95 -17.74
CA VAL A 91 0.36 -7.30 -18.12
C VAL A 91 -0.01 -7.44 -19.59
N LYS A 92 -0.23 -6.31 -20.29
CA LYS A 92 -0.32 -6.27 -21.77
C LYS A 92 0.97 -6.72 -22.46
N SER A 93 2.12 -6.53 -21.82
CA SER A 93 3.45 -6.72 -22.43
C SER A 93 4.28 -7.82 -21.76
N VAL A 94 4.05 -8.08 -20.47
CA VAL A 94 4.83 -9.01 -19.64
C VAL A 94 3.89 -9.87 -18.82
N SER A 95 4.10 -11.18 -18.75
CA SER A 95 3.22 -12.05 -17.95
C SER A 95 3.31 -11.75 -16.45
N ALA A 96 2.20 -11.90 -15.74
CA ALA A 96 2.14 -11.73 -14.29
C ALA A 96 3.13 -12.65 -13.56
N GLU A 97 3.37 -13.86 -14.08
CA GLU A 97 4.33 -14.80 -13.54
C GLU A 97 5.78 -14.29 -13.65
N ALA A 98 6.15 -13.66 -14.78
CA ALA A 98 7.49 -13.12 -14.95
C ALA A 98 7.74 -11.96 -13.99
N ILE A 99 6.76 -11.07 -13.83
CA ILE A 99 6.83 -9.97 -12.86
C ILE A 99 6.95 -10.55 -11.44
N ARG A 100 6.12 -11.54 -11.09
CA ARG A 100 6.17 -12.19 -9.77
C ARG A 100 7.53 -12.84 -9.49
N LEU A 101 8.19 -13.44 -10.48
CA LEU A 101 9.55 -13.99 -10.31
C LEU A 101 10.56 -12.90 -9.94
N LEU A 102 10.49 -11.73 -10.57
CA LEU A 102 11.33 -10.58 -10.21
C LEU A 102 11.03 -10.12 -8.77
N LEU A 103 9.76 -10.09 -8.40
CA LEU A 103 9.34 -9.74 -7.04
C LEU A 103 9.75 -10.78 -6.00
N CYS A 104 9.82 -12.07 -6.35
CA CYS A 104 10.40 -13.09 -5.46
C CYS A 104 11.88 -12.80 -5.15
N VAL A 105 12.66 -12.39 -6.17
CA VAL A 105 14.07 -12.01 -5.98
C VAL A 105 14.17 -10.76 -5.12
N LEU A 106 13.36 -9.74 -5.41
CA LEU A 106 13.35 -8.50 -4.63
C LEU A 106 12.91 -8.73 -3.17
N GLY A 107 11.86 -9.50 -2.96
CA GLY A 107 11.38 -9.91 -1.63
C GLY A 107 12.47 -10.63 -0.85
N PHE A 108 13.22 -11.54 -1.48
CA PHE A 108 14.36 -12.18 -0.82
C PHE A 108 15.44 -11.17 -0.40
N LEU A 109 15.76 -10.17 -1.23
CA LEU A 109 16.72 -9.11 -0.89
C LEU A 109 16.22 -8.20 0.25
N THR A 110 14.92 -7.94 0.31
CA THR A 110 14.30 -7.08 1.33
C THR A 110 14.15 -7.79 2.68
N PHE A 111 13.66 -9.02 2.68
CA PHE A 111 13.26 -9.73 3.90
C PHE A 111 14.30 -10.77 4.35
N GLY A 112 15.24 -11.14 3.48
CA GLY A 112 16.22 -12.22 3.73
C GLY A 112 15.63 -13.64 3.63
N TYR A 113 14.33 -13.74 3.34
CA TYR A 113 13.59 -15.00 3.21
C TYR A 113 12.66 -14.90 2.01
N GLY A 114 12.56 -15.99 1.24
CA GLY A 114 11.66 -16.10 0.08
C GLY A 114 10.68 -17.27 0.16
N SER A 115 10.44 -17.79 1.38
CA SER A 115 9.60 -18.97 1.61
C SER A 115 8.66 -18.75 2.79
N LYS A 116 7.64 -19.62 2.93
CA LYS A 116 6.68 -19.60 4.04
C LYS A 116 5.98 -18.25 4.17
N GLU A 117 6.17 -17.53 5.27
CA GLU A 117 5.50 -16.24 5.52
C GLU A 117 5.90 -15.14 4.53
N PHE A 118 7.09 -15.22 3.93
CA PHE A 118 7.62 -14.25 2.97
C PHE A 118 7.56 -14.74 1.52
N GLU A 119 6.87 -15.85 1.27
CA GLU A 119 6.67 -16.33 -0.09
C GLU A 119 5.71 -15.43 -0.87
N VAL A 120 6.19 -14.93 -2.01
CA VAL A 120 5.40 -14.11 -2.96
C VAL A 120 4.61 -15.04 -3.88
N THR A 121 3.44 -15.46 -3.40
CA THR A 121 2.48 -16.26 -4.18
C THR A 121 1.60 -15.35 -5.04
N ALA A 122 0.98 -15.91 -6.09
CA ALA A 122 0.04 -15.17 -6.93
C ALA A 122 -1.14 -14.61 -6.12
N ASP A 123 -1.65 -15.36 -5.14
CA ASP A 123 -2.78 -14.93 -4.32
C ASP A 123 -2.41 -13.83 -3.31
N ARG A 124 -1.19 -13.88 -2.75
CA ARG A 124 -0.72 -12.87 -1.79
C ARG A 124 -0.33 -11.57 -2.47
N LEU A 125 0.30 -11.65 -3.64
CA LEU A 125 0.64 -10.49 -4.46
C LEU A 125 -0.60 -9.92 -5.15
N GLY A 126 -1.58 -10.74 -5.51
CA GLY A 126 -2.78 -10.28 -6.21
C GLY A 126 -2.46 -9.52 -7.51
N CYS A 127 -3.38 -8.62 -7.86
CA CYS A 127 -3.22 -7.65 -8.92
C CYS A 127 -3.43 -6.24 -8.35
N TYR A 128 -3.17 -5.22 -9.14
CA TYR A 128 -3.58 -3.86 -8.79
C TYR A 128 -5.08 -3.78 -8.52
N ARG A 129 -5.43 -3.05 -7.47
CA ARG A 129 -6.81 -2.78 -7.07
C ARG A 129 -6.93 -1.30 -6.68
N PRO A 130 -7.86 -0.54 -7.29
CA PRO A 130 -8.13 0.82 -6.83
C PRO A 130 -8.53 0.88 -5.35
N GLU A 131 -9.16 -0.17 -4.83
CA GLU A 131 -9.57 -0.21 -3.43
C GLU A 131 -8.41 -0.24 -2.44
N ASP A 132 -7.27 -0.85 -2.82
CA ASP A 132 -6.05 -0.89 -2.00
C ASP A 132 -5.46 0.51 -1.80
N HIS A 133 -5.76 1.46 -2.70
CA HIS A 133 -5.15 2.79 -2.74
C HIS A 133 -6.17 3.95 -2.66
N ILE A 134 -7.47 3.65 -2.63
CA ILE A 134 -8.57 4.64 -2.72
C ILE A 134 -8.49 5.46 -4.03
N ASP A 135 -7.92 4.85 -5.06
CA ASP A 135 -7.77 5.49 -6.36
C ASP A 135 -9.13 5.75 -6.99
N ASN A 136 -9.25 6.86 -7.70
CA ASN A 136 -10.42 7.15 -8.51
C ASN A 136 -10.50 6.15 -9.67
N PRO A 137 -11.50 5.25 -9.72
CA PRO A 137 -11.56 4.21 -10.74
C PRO A 137 -11.97 4.76 -12.12
N LYS A 138 -12.26 6.06 -12.24
CA LYS A 138 -12.67 6.69 -13.50
C LYS A 138 -11.67 6.39 -14.62
N ASN A 139 -12.20 5.93 -15.77
CA ASN A 139 -11.41 5.57 -16.95
C ASN A 139 -10.37 4.47 -16.71
N TYR A 140 -10.51 3.65 -15.67
CA TYR A 140 -9.59 2.52 -15.45
C TYR A 140 -9.55 1.62 -16.70
N ALA A 141 -8.33 1.26 -17.13
CA ALA A 141 -8.07 0.47 -18.33
C ALA A 141 -8.72 1.02 -19.63
N ASP A 142 -8.82 2.34 -19.77
CA ASP A 142 -9.49 3.01 -20.89
C ASP A 142 -10.97 2.57 -21.05
N ASN A 143 -11.61 2.17 -19.94
CA ASN A 143 -12.96 1.58 -19.88
C ASN A 143 -13.11 0.23 -20.59
N GLU A 144 -12.00 -0.44 -20.93
CA GLU A 144 -12.03 -1.84 -21.36
C GLU A 144 -12.12 -2.79 -20.16
N ASP A 145 -12.62 -4.02 -20.40
CA ASP A 145 -12.63 -5.05 -19.36
C ASP A 145 -11.21 -5.60 -19.11
N ALA A 146 -10.55 -5.10 -18.07
CA ALA A 146 -9.17 -5.47 -17.73
C ALA A 146 -9.01 -6.97 -17.40
N ARG A 147 -10.10 -7.67 -17.07
CA ARG A 147 -10.10 -9.12 -16.81
C ARG A 147 -9.68 -9.95 -18.02
N ARG A 148 -9.68 -9.35 -19.21
CA ARG A 148 -9.16 -9.96 -20.44
C ARG A 148 -7.63 -10.13 -20.42
N TYR A 149 -6.92 -9.33 -19.63
CA TYR A 149 -5.47 -9.39 -19.49
C TYR A 149 -5.05 -10.24 -18.27
N ASP A 150 -5.74 -10.11 -17.15
CA ASP A 150 -5.66 -11.01 -16.00
C ASP A 150 -7.02 -11.07 -15.31
N SER A 151 -7.59 -12.27 -15.16
CA SER A 151 -8.94 -12.48 -14.62
C SER A 151 -9.20 -11.88 -13.24
N ARG A 152 -8.15 -11.55 -12.48
CA ARG A 152 -8.21 -10.99 -11.13
C ARG A 152 -8.22 -9.45 -11.13
N LEU A 153 -7.95 -8.80 -12.26
CA LEU A 153 -8.08 -7.35 -12.42
C LEU A 153 -9.54 -6.90 -12.34
N ARG A 154 -9.75 -5.59 -12.18
CA ARG A 154 -11.08 -5.00 -12.09
C ARG A 154 -11.87 -5.21 -13.38
N GLY A 155 -13.18 -5.41 -13.26
CA GLY A 155 -14.09 -5.28 -14.39
C GLY A 155 -14.36 -3.81 -14.78
N PRO A 156 -15.26 -3.58 -15.75
CA PRO A 156 -15.70 -2.25 -16.13
C PRO A 156 -16.31 -1.47 -14.94
N VAL A 157 -16.10 -0.16 -14.94
CA VAL A 157 -16.54 0.75 -13.88
C VAL A 157 -17.91 1.32 -14.24
N ASP A 158 -18.90 1.19 -13.34
CA ASP A 158 -20.18 1.90 -13.48
C ASP A 158 -20.03 3.32 -12.93
N GLU A 159 -19.69 4.27 -13.80
CA GLU A 159 -19.45 5.65 -13.37
C GLU A 159 -20.67 6.31 -12.70
N ASN A 160 -21.90 5.92 -13.05
CA ASN A 160 -23.11 6.52 -12.46
C ASN A 160 -23.29 6.08 -11.00
N VAL A 161 -22.93 4.85 -10.69
CA VAL A 161 -23.02 4.29 -9.34
C VAL A 161 -21.75 4.59 -8.56
N GLU A 162 -20.58 4.19 -9.06
CA GLU A 162 -19.32 4.21 -8.31
C GLU A 162 -18.78 5.61 -8.08
N LEU A 163 -18.90 6.51 -9.07
CA LEU A 163 -18.46 7.91 -8.96
C LEU A 163 -19.56 8.84 -8.42
N GLY A 164 -20.72 8.28 -8.07
CA GLY A 164 -21.78 9.00 -7.36
C GLY A 164 -21.31 9.53 -6.00
N ILE A 165 -21.97 10.57 -5.50
CA ILE A 165 -21.73 11.11 -4.16
C ILE A 165 -22.75 10.50 -3.22
N ASP A 166 -22.29 9.90 -2.14
CA ASP A 166 -23.13 9.47 -1.03
C ASP A 166 -23.65 10.70 -0.27
N ARG A 167 -24.97 10.79 -0.11
CA ARG A 167 -25.62 11.94 0.53
C ARG A 167 -25.40 11.99 2.04
N GLU A 168 -25.13 10.84 2.68
CA GLU A 168 -24.94 10.80 4.13
C GLU A 168 -23.52 11.23 4.52
N THR A 169 -22.52 10.76 3.79
CA THR A 169 -21.10 11.03 4.11
C THR A 169 -20.47 12.14 3.28
N GLY A 170 -21.02 12.49 2.12
CA GLY A 170 -20.43 13.42 1.15
C GLY A 170 -19.26 12.84 0.35
N MET A 171 -18.88 11.59 0.58
CA MET A 171 -17.80 10.90 -0.13
C MET A 171 -18.26 10.31 -1.46
N LYS A 172 -17.32 9.97 -2.33
CA LYS A 172 -17.60 9.14 -3.51
C LYS A 172 -18.01 7.73 -3.09
N ASN A 173 -18.95 7.13 -3.80
CA ASN A 173 -19.51 5.83 -3.44
C ASN A 173 -18.44 4.73 -3.36
N TYR A 174 -17.48 4.70 -4.29
CA TYR A 174 -16.39 3.71 -4.29
C TYR A 174 -15.48 3.76 -3.04
N ILE A 175 -15.51 4.85 -2.25
CA ILE A 175 -14.68 4.99 -1.05
C ILE A 175 -15.29 4.19 0.09
N ALA A 176 -16.55 4.47 0.44
CA ALA A 176 -17.16 3.93 1.68
C ALA A 176 -18.67 3.66 1.61
N ASN A 177 -19.35 3.86 0.48
CA ASN A 177 -20.79 3.61 0.39
C ASN A 177 -21.10 2.12 0.14
N GLU A 178 -21.23 1.36 1.22
CA GLU A 178 -21.45 -0.08 1.14
C GLU A 178 -22.90 -0.46 0.83
N GLN A 179 -23.82 0.51 0.89
CA GLN A 179 -25.21 0.33 0.49
C GLN A 179 -25.36 0.37 -1.04
N ALA A 180 -24.36 0.89 -1.76
CA ALA A 180 -24.37 0.97 -3.22
C ALA A 180 -24.21 -0.39 -3.93
N GLY A 181 -23.95 -1.48 -3.20
CA GLY A 181 -23.84 -2.83 -3.78
C GLY A 181 -22.58 -3.05 -4.63
N ILE A 182 -21.58 -2.19 -4.45
CA ILE A 182 -20.28 -2.25 -5.13
C ILE A 182 -19.18 -2.62 -4.14
N MET A 183 -18.03 -3.06 -4.65
CA MET A 183 -16.81 -3.12 -3.83
C MET A 183 -16.33 -1.70 -3.55
N THR A 184 -16.10 -1.39 -2.27
CA THR A 184 -15.54 -0.11 -1.83
C THR A 184 -14.23 -0.33 -1.08
N SER A 185 -13.40 0.71 -0.95
CA SER A 185 -12.20 0.65 -0.10
C SER A 185 -12.55 0.28 1.35
N ALA A 186 -13.61 0.87 1.92
CA ALA A 186 -14.08 0.53 3.27
C ALA A 186 -14.49 -0.96 3.40
N ALA A 187 -15.22 -1.49 2.42
CA ALA A 187 -15.63 -2.89 2.41
C ALA A 187 -14.42 -3.82 2.27
N HIS A 188 -13.45 -3.43 1.43
CA HIS A 188 -12.22 -4.17 1.23
C HIS A 188 -11.40 -4.25 2.53
N VAL A 189 -11.14 -3.10 3.15
CA VAL A 189 -10.44 -2.99 4.44
C VAL A 189 -11.15 -3.79 5.53
N ARG A 190 -12.49 -3.67 5.64
CA ARG A 190 -13.23 -4.47 6.62
C ARG A 190 -13.04 -5.97 6.37
N SER A 191 -13.10 -6.42 5.11
CA SER A 191 -12.89 -7.83 4.77
C SER A 191 -11.49 -8.30 5.20
N LEU A 192 -10.45 -7.52 4.92
CA LEU A 192 -9.07 -7.80 5.31
C LEU A 192 -8.90 -7.91 6.82
N PHE A 193 -9.37 -6.91 7.58
CA PHE A 193 -9.26 -6.91 9.04
C PHE A 193 -10.14 -7.98 9.70
N SER A 194 -11.33 -8.27 9.15
CA SER A 194 -12.17 -9.37 9.63
C SER A 194 -11.42 -10.69 9.52
N ARG A 195 -10.81 -10.96 8.36
CA ARG A 195 -10.02 -12.18 8.15
C ARG A 195 -8.76 -12.23 9.01
N CYS A 196 -8.07 -11.10 9.16
CA CYS A 196 -6.94 -10.97 10.08
C CYS A 196 -7.35 -11.35 11.52
N ILE A 197 -8.46 -10.82 12.02
CA ILE A 197 -8.97 -11.11 13.37
C ILE A 197 -9.37 -12.57 13.51
N GLU A 198 -10.04 -13.16 12.51
CA GLU A 198 -10.39 -14.58 12.48
C GLU A 198 -9.16 -15.48 12.65
N LEU A 199 -8.12 -15.24 11.85
CA LEU A 199 -6.87 -16.00 11.88
C LEU A 199 -6.11 -15.79 13.19
N ALA A 200 -6.02 -14.55 13.69
CA ALA A 200 -5.39 -14.26 14.97
C ALA A 200 -6.11 -14.96 16.14
N ARG A 201 -7.45 -15.02 16.11
CA ARG A 201 -8.25 -15.80 17.07
C ARG A 201 -8.04 -17.30 16.91
N GLY A 202 -7.93 -17.78 15.67
CA GLY A 202 -7.55 -19.15 15.33
C GLY A 202 -6.24 -19.54 16.01
N TYR A 203 -5.18 -18.77 15.75
CA TYR A 203 -3.87 -18.90 16.37
C TYR A 203 -3.95 -18.94 17.90
N SER A 204 -4.74 -18.05 18.51
CA SER A 204 -4.88 -18.03 19.97
C SER A 204 -5.34 -19.38 20.54
N ARG A 205 -6.23 -20.08 19.81
CA ARG A 205 -6.77 -21.39 20.20
C ARG A 205 -5.85 -22.56 19.85
N ASN A 206 -5.31 -22.60 18.63
CA ASN A 206 -4.61 -23.78 18.08
C ASN A 206 -3.07 -23.65 18.07
N LYS A 207 -2.53 -22.46 18.35
CA LYS A 207 -1.10 -22.11 18.26
C LYS A 207 -0.46 -22.38 16.89
N ASN A 208 -1.26 -22.42 15.83
CA ASN A 208 -0.78 -22.57 14.46
C ASN A 208 -0.09 -21.29 13.97
N GLN A 209 1.24 -21.34 13.82
CA GLN A 209 2.02 -20.17 13.40
C GLN A 209 1.64 -19.66 12.01
N ALA A 210 1.18 -20.52 11.10
CA ALA A 210 0.74 -20.09 9.77
C ALA A 210 -0.45 -19.11 9.86
N ASP A 211 -1.39 -19.34 10.79
CA ASP A 211 -2.52 -18.44 11.03
C ASP A 211 -2.03 -17.07 11.54
N LEU A 212 -1.04 -17.06 12.46
CA LEU A 212 -0.46 -15.83 12.96
C LEU A 212 0.24 -15.02 11.85
N TYR A 213 1.02 -15.70 11.01
CA TYR A 213 1.80 -15.06 9.96
C TYR A 213 0.90 -14.49 8.87
N GLU A 214 -0.12 -15.24 8.47
CA GLU A 214 -1.11 -14.76 7.51
C GLU A 214 -1.95 -13.62 8.09
N ALA A 215 -2.29 -13.65 9.39
CA ALA A 215 -2.96 -12.54 10.06
C ALA A 215 -2.10 -11.26 10.01
N MET A 216 -0.79 -11.36 10.28
CA MET A 216 0.13 -10.20 10.19
C MET A 216 0.23 -9.67 8.76
N ARG A 217 0.34 -10.54 7.77
CA ARG A 217 0.37 -10.14 6.36
C ARG A 217 -0.92 -9.40 5.98
N LEU A 218 -2.09 -9.93 6.35
CA LEU A 218 -3.38 -9.29 6.07
C LEU A 218 -3.54 -7.96 6.82
N MET A 219 -3.00 -7.86 8.05
CA MET A 219 -2.94 -6.60 8.78
C MET A 219 -2.16 -5.54 7.99
N GLY A 220 -0.98 -5.88 7.47
CA GLY A 220 -0.20 -4.96 6.64
C GLY A 220 -0.89 -4.56 5.35
N THR A 221 -1.52 -5.53 4.67
CA THR A 221 -2.36 -5.25 3.49
C THR A 221 -3.51 -4.29 3.81
N GLY A 222 -4.17 -4.45 4.95
CA GLY A 222 -5.25 -3.53 5.38
C GLY A 222 -4.75 -2.16 5.82
N LEU A 223 -3.58 -2.10 6.48
CA LEU A 223 -2.94 -0.84 6.87
C LEU A 223 -2.53 0.00 5.67
N HIS A 224 -2.04 -0.62 4.60
CA HIS A 224 -1.69 0.05 3.36
C HIS A 224 -2.83 0.93 2.81
N CYS A 225 -4.05 0.40 2.75
CA CYS A 225 -5.21 1.19 2.30
C CYS A 225 -5.59 2.30 3.29
N LEU A 226 -5.47 2.04 4.60
CA LEU A 226 -5.75 3.06 5.61
C LEU A 226 -4.74 4.21 5.58
N GLU A 227 -3.50 3.96 5.18
CA GLU A 227 -2.50 5.03 4.99
C GLU A 227 -2.95 6.01 3.91
N GLY A 228 -3.55 5.52 2.81
CA GLY A 228 -4.12 6.36 1.77
C GLY A 228 -5.21 7.33 2.27
N THR A 229 -5.97 6.97 3.32
CA THR A 229 -6.98 7.88 3.91
C THR A 229 -6.38 9.10 4.63
N SER A 230 -5.10 9.06 4.98
CA SER A 230 -4.41 10.18 5.65
C SER A 230 -3.85 11.21 4.68
N GLU A 231 -3.81 10.87 3.38
CA GLU A 231 -3.26 11.71 2.31
C GLU A 231 -4.35 12.42 1.47
N THR A 232 -5.62 12.00 1.60
CA THR A 232 -6.80 12.60 0.95
C THR A 232 -7.50 13.62 1.85
#